data_AF-A0A644YG70-F1
#
_entry.id   AF-A0A644YG70-F1
#
_cell.length_a   1.000
_cell.length_b   1.000
_cell.length_c   1.000
_cell.angle_alpha   90.00
_cell.angle_beta   90.00
_cell.angle_gamma   90.00
#
_symmetry.space_group_name_H-M   'P 1'
#
loop_
_entity.id
_entity.type
_entity.pdbx_description
1 polymer ?
#
loop_
_entity_poly.entity_id
_entity_poly.type
_entity_poly.pdbx_seq_one_letter_code
_entity_poly.pdbx_strand_id
1 'polypeptide(L)'
;MKGIQAGKAGDSLVIRALSPLPAVEITNKAAQQDVIIAIENINPDFYAARIGQGFSPARISVNTLEFALTINAGDTADIVPAMPSDTEDDNYVILGDSRDGYETFDTILSQVNAKNPVFVIDNGDLVYSGKPNQYRIFDEMVSGISSTLCTTLGNHDVRGSGRATYVKLYGPEYYSFDYGENHFIFLDSSRGFTQEQAIPDEQYAWFERDLQKAQGKRIYVVSHVPPTDPRAGIEPNEILAYTDKVKKEGGYIEQKLEAYADNENLDHGFISKKEAEKFETLLAKYHVTTAYFSHIHSYFDYEKSGVRYVISGGAGAELMTRNSYYHYLIAKAGAKDTLTMVQLPSPANLILQRYGATITLFAQAAYRENRAAVLLLKAGLYLLAALVLILLYLKFETRLAAFWVLMRDTGRYMGKRYKELFKLKQN
;
A
#
# COMPACT_ATOMS: atom_id res chain seq x y z
N MET A 1 -18.72 -9.95 8.71
CA MET A 1 -18.84 -9.37 10.07
C MET A 1 -17.47 -9.41 10.72
N LYS A 2 -16.96 -8.27 11.22
CA LYS A 2 -15.65 -8.16 11.88
C LYS A 2 -15.75 -8.51 13.36
N GLY A 3 -16.86 -8.12 14.01
CA GLY A 3 -17.13 -8.45 15.41
C GLY A 3 -17.96 -7.37 16.10
N ILE A 4 -17.94 -7.37 17.43
CA ILE A 4 -18.54 -6.33 18.28
C ILE A 4 -17.42 -5.46 18.87
N GLN A 5 -17.58 -4.15 18.80
CA GLN A 5 -16.63 -3.17 19.33
C GLN A 5 -17.30 -2.30 20.40
N ALA A 6 -16.68 -2.20 21.57
CA ALA A 6 -17.15 -1.32 22.62
C ALA A 6 -17.00 0.16 22.22
N GLY A 7 -18.11 0.90 22.22
CA GLY A 7 -18.16 2.33 21.92
C GLY A 7 -18.60 3.16 23.12
N LYS A 8 -18.36 4.47 23.07
CA LYS A 8 -18.77 5.40 24.14
C LYS A 8 -20.30 5.52 24.27
N ALA A 9 -21.03 5.25 23.19
CA ALA A 9 -22.49 5.30 23.12
C ALA A 9 -23.15 3.91 23.21
N GLY A 10 -22.36 2.84 23.38
CA GLY A 10 -22.81 1.44 23.32
C GLY A 10 -21.91 0.58 22.46
N ASP A 11 -22.13 -0.73 22.51
CA ASP A 11 -21.41 -1.70 21.67
C ASP A 11 -21.91 -1.61 20.22
N SER A 12 -20.99 -1.60 19.26
CA SER A 12 -21.27 -1.52 17.83
C SER A 12 -20.97 -2.84 17.15
N LEU A 13 -21.89 -3.33 16.32
CA LEU A 13 -21.65 -4.40 15.37
C LEU A 13 -20.83 -3.86 14.20
N VAL A 14 -19.59 -4.31 14.07
CA VAL A 14 -18.66 -3.83 13.05
C VAL A 14 -18.65 -4.76 11.84
N ILE A 15 -18.85 -4.18 10.67
CA ILE A 15 -18.84 -4.84 9.37
C ILE A 15 -17.76 -4.17 8.53
N ARG A 16 -16.71 -4.92 8.14
CA ARG A 16 -15.78 -4.45 7.12
C ARG A 16 -16.32 -4.84 5.75
N ALA A 17 -16.55 -3.85 4.90
CA ALA A 17 -17.04 -4.06 3.55
C ALA A 17 -15.94 -4.63 2.64
N LEU A 18 -16.34 -5.48 1.69
CA LEU A 18 -15.50 -5.98 0.58
C LEU A 18 -15.98 -5.44 -0.78
N SER A 19 -16.98 -4.58 -0.76
CA SER A 19 -17.58 -3.93 -1.93
C SER A 19 -17.90 -2.47 -1.59
N PRO A 20 -18.05 -1.59 -2.58
CA PRO A 20 -18.43 -0.19 -2.36
C PRO A 20 -19.84 -0.01 -1.79
N LEU A 21 -20.73 -0.95 -2.07
CA LEU A 21 -22.15 -0.92 -1.70
C LEU A 21 -22.56 -2.24 -1.05
N PRO A 22 -22.04 -2.57 0.15
CA PRO A 22 -22.47 -3.77 0.86
C PRO A 22 -23.97 -3.69 1.19
N ALA A 23 -24.71 -4.76 0.94
CA ALA A 23 -26.03 -4.93 1.51
C ALA A 23 -25.91 -5.58 2.90
N VAL A 24 -26.72 -5.13 3.85
CA VAL A 24 -26.70 -5.64 5.24
C VAL A 24 -28.11 -6.06 5.63
N GLU A 25 -28.26 -7.33 5.96
CA GLU A 25 -29.49 -7.92 6.53
C GLU A 25 -29.24 -8.25 8.00
N ILE A 26 -30.11 -7.79 8.90
CA ILE A 26 -29.98 -8.01 10.35
C ILE A 26 -31.30 -8.50 10.91
N THR A 27 -31.28 -9.73 11.42
CA THR A 27 -32.45 -10.33 12.09
C THR A 27 -32.26 -10.34 13.60
N ASN A 28 -33.22 -9.78 14.33
CA ASN A 28 -33.26 -9.89 15.79
C ASN A 28 -34.10 -11.10 16.22
N LYS A 29 -33.46 -12.11 16.84
CA LYS A 29 -34.15 -13.31 17.35
C LYS A 29 -34.57 -13.22 18.82
N ALA A 30 -34.23 -12.13 19.50
CA ALA A 30 -34.47 -11.93 20.93
C ALA A 30 -35.48 -10.80 21.16
N ALA A 31 -35.59 -10.29 22.38
CA ALA A 31 -36.38 -9.08 22.67
C ALA A 31 -35.88 -7.88 21.83
N GLN A 32 -36.72 -6.85 21.69
CA GLN A 32 -36.36 -5.62 20.97
C GLN A 32 -35.01 -5.08 21.44
N GLN A 33 -34.17 -4.71 20.48
CA GLN A 33 -32.82 -4.20 20.74
C GLN A 33 -32.55 -2.97 19.88
N ASP A 34 -31.86 -2.01 20.50
CA ASP A 34 -31.19 -0.93 19.78
C ASP A 34 -29.78 -1.40 19.46
N VAL A 35 -29.45 -1.45 18.17
CA VAL A 35 -28.17 -1.94 17.67
C VAL A 35 -27.47 -0.79 16.95
N ILE A 36 -26.21 -0.57 17.30
CA ILE A 36 -25.33 0.33 16.56
C ILE A 36 -24.55 -0.51 15.55
N ILE A 37 -24.49 -0.07 14.29
CA ILE A 37 -23.78 -0.76 13.22
C ILE A 37 -22.75 0.19 12.64
N ALA A 38 -21.50 -0.24 12.61
CA ALA A 38 -20.42 0.47 11.95
C ALA A 38 -20.01 -0.29 10.69
N ILE A 39 -20.15 0.35 9.53
CA ILE A 39 -19.65 -0.18 8.26
C ILE A 39 -18.31 0.50 7.96
N GLU A 40 -17.22 -0.27 8.06
CA GLU A 40 -15.86 0.14 7.71
C GLU A 40 -15.54 -0.16 6.25
N ASN A 41 -14.48 0.46 5.73
CA ASN A 41 -13.96 0.27 4.37
C ASN A 41 -14.96 0.68 3.28
N ILE A 42 -15.61 1.82 3.47
CA ILE A 42 -16.54 2.41 2.51
C ILE A 42 -16.22 3.87 2.24
N ASN A 43 -16.65 4.40 1.09
CA ASN A 43 -16.84 5.85 0.94
C ASN A 43 -18.11 6.25 1.69
N PRO A 44 -18.03 6.94 2.85
CA PRO A 44 -19.20 7.16 3.70
C PRO A 44 -20.26 8.04 3.03
N ASP A 45 -19.81 9.08 2.32
CA ASP A 45 -20.71 10.04 1.67
C ASP A 45 -21.42 9.38 0.47
N PHE A 46 -20.69 8.59 -0.31
CA PHE A 46 -21.24 7.84 -1.44
C PHE A 46 -22.24 6.76 -1.01
N TYR A 47 -21.94 6.02 0.07
CA TYR A 47 -22.83 4.98 0.60
C TYR A 47 -24.09 5.59 1.23
N ALA A 48 -23.93 6.64 2.05
CA ALA A 48 -25.05 7.32 2.70
C ALA A 48 -26.05 7.91 1.68
N ALA A 49 -25.58 8.36 0.52
CA ALA A 49 -26.44 8.87 -0.55
C ALA A 49 -27.31 7.80 -1.24
N ARG A 50 -27.01 6.51 -1.05
CA ARG A 50 -27.65 5.39 -1.76
C ARG A 50 -28.54 4.52 -0.89
N ILE A 51 -28.48 4.66 0.42
CA ILE A 51 -29.40 3.98 1.33
C ILE A 51 -30.72 4.75 1.43
N GLY A 52 -31.81 4.02 1.69
CA GLY A 52 -33.16 4.60 1.75
C GLY A 52 -33.34 5.67 2.85
N GLN A 53 -34.41 6.45 2.71
CA GLN A 53 -34.85 7.39 3.76
C GLN A 53 -35.22 6.62 5.04
N GLY A 54 -34.75 7.07 6.20
CA GLY A 54 -35.05 6.44 7.50
C GLY A 54 -33.82 6.01 8.31
N PHE A 55 -32.65 5.95 7.67
CA PHE A 55 -31.37 5.81 8.37
C PHE A 55 -30.81 7.20 8.68
N SER A 56 -30.28 7.42 9.88
CA SER A 56 -29.53 8.63 10.25
C SER A 56 -28.03 8.33 10.32
N PRO A 57 -27.35 8.12 9.16
CA PRO A 57 -25.93 7.81 9.13
C PRO A 57 -25.08 8.91 9.77
N ALA A 58 -24.11 8.51 10.58
CA ALA A 58 -23.06 9.38 11.10
C ALA A 58 -21.69 8.91 10.58
N ARG A 59 -20.95 9.79 9.90
CA ARG A 59 -19.56 9.52 9.53
C ARG A 59 -18.69 9.61 10.78
N ILE A 60 -18.09 8.50 11.18
CA ILE A 60 -17.26 8.42 12.40
C ILE A 60 -15.75 8.37 12.10
N SER A 61 -15.37 8.06 10.87
CA SER A 61 -14.00 8.12 10.37
C SER A 61 -13.97 8.50 8.89
N VAL A 62 -12.78 8.59 8.29
CA VAL A 62 -12.66 8.89 6.85
C VAL A 62 -13.34 7.85 5.97
N ASN A 63 -13.45 6.59 6.40
CA ASN A 63 -13.97 5.45 5.62
C ASN A 63 -14.97 4.58 6.39
N THR A 64 -15.58 5.13 7.44
CA THR A 64 -16.53 4.39 8.30
C THR A 64 -17.78 5.22 8.55
N LEU A 65 -18.92 4.56 8.37
CA LEU A 65 -20.25 5.10 8.60
C LEU A 65 -20.96 4.30 9.69
N GLU A 66 -21.63 4.98 10.61
CA GLU A 66 -22.35 4.38 11.72
C GLU A 66 -23.85 4.64 11.61
N PHE A 67 -24.65 3.65 12.03
CA PHE A 67 -26.11 3.70 12.05
C PHE A 67 -26.62 3.20 13.39
N ALA A 68 -27.69 3.81 13.90
CA ALA A 68 -28.49 3.25 14.98
C ALA A 68 -29.78 2.66 14.39
N LEU A 69 -30.10 1.42 14.74
CA LEU A 69 -31.33 0.74 14.37
C LEU A 69 -32.03 0.20 15.61
N THR A 70 -33.34 0.38 15.68
CA THR A 70 -34.20 -0.35 16.62
C THR A 70 -34.84 -1.51 15.87
N ILE A 71 -34.60 -2.75 16.32
CA ILE A 71 -35.14 -3.96 15.67
C ILE A 71 -35.98 -4.73 16.68
N ASN A 72 -37.27 -4.94 16.39
CA ASN A 72 -38.15 -5.69 17.28
C ASN A 72 -37.85 -7.19 17.27
N ALA A 73 -38.44 -7.90 18.22
CA ALA A 73 -38.31 -9.35 18.32
C ALA A 73 -38.90 -10.06 17.10
N GLY A 74 -38.07 -10.82 16.38
CA GLY A 74 -38.45 -11.58 15.20
C GLY A 74 -38.38 -10.79 13.88
N ASP A 75 -38.10 -9.49 13.93
CA ASP A 75 -38.00 -8.64 12.75
C ASP A 75 -36.63 -8.73 12.09
N THR A 76 -36.61 -8.47 10.78
CA THR A 76 -35.40 -8.27 9.98
C THR A 76 -35.36 -6.82 9.48
N ALA A 77 -34.20 -6.19 9.59
CA ALA A 77 -33.92 -4.88 9.03
C ALA A 77 -32.93 -5.01 7.86
N ASP A 78 -33.29 -4.43 6.72
CA ASP A 78 -32.51 -4.47 5.49
C ASP A 78 -31.94 -3.09 5.17
N ILE A 79 -30.62 -3.03 4.97
CA ILE A 79 -29.90 -1.89 4.42
C ILE A 79 -29.43 -2.30 3.04
N VAL A 80 -30.18 -1.89 2.01
CA VAL A 80 -29.86 -2.20 0.61
C VAL A 80 -29.58 -0.89 -0.11
N PRO A 81 -28.30 -0.59 -0.42
CA PRO A 81 -27.96 0.57 -1.22
C PRO A 81 -28.50 0.44 -2.65
N ALA A 82 -28.99 1.54 -3.22
CA ALA A 82 -29.32 1.62 -4.63
C ALA A 82 -28.06 1.43 -5.49
N MET A 83 -28.11 0.49 -6.43
CA MET A 83 -27.02 0.30 -7.39
C MET A 83 -26.99 1.46 -8.39
N PRO A 84 -25.78 1.94 -8.77
CA PRO A 84 -25.63 2.98 -9.77
C PRO A 84 -26.03 2.46 -11.15
N SER A 85 -26.50 3.37 -12.02
CA SER A 85 -26.68 3.08 -13.43
C SER A 85 -25.36 3.14 -14.20
N ASP A 86 -25.28 2.42 -15.32
CA ASP A 86 -24.12 2.42 -16.22
C ASP A 86 -23.87 3.76 -16.96
N THR A 87 -24.75 4.74 -16.76
CA THR A 87 -24.61 6.11 -17.27
C THR A 87 -24.00 7.08 -16.25
N GLU A 88 -23.83 6.65 -15.00
CA GLU A 88 -23.13 7.43 -13.98
C GLU A 88 -21.64 7.48 -14.31
N ASP A 89 -21.05 8.68 -14.30
CA ASP A 89 -19.61 8.89 -14.59
C ASP A 89 -18.73 8.58 -13.38
N ASP A 90 -18.98 7.42 -12.75
CA ASP A 90 -18.26 6.97 -11.58
C ASP A 90 -16.94 6.32 -11.98
N ASN A 91 -15.86 6.78 -11.36
CA ASN A 91 -14.53 6.21 -11.55
C ASN A 91 -14.12 5.33 -10.39
N TYR A 92 -13.42 4.24 -10.71
CA TYR A 92 -12.63 3.49 -9.75
C TYR A 92 -11.15 3.62 -10.07
N VAL A 93 -10.30 3.33 -9.09
CA VAL A 93 -8.84 3.40 -9.25
C VAL A 93 -8.27 1.99 -9.16
N ILE A 94 -7.24 1.71 -9.96
CA ILE A 94 -6.41 0.51 -9.84
C ILE A 94 -4.97 0.93 -9.55
N LEU A 95 -4.37 0.28 -8.56
CA LEU A 95 -2.96 0.40 -8.19
C LEU A 95 -2.46 -0.97 -7.68
N GLY A 96 -1.16 -1.13 -7.47
CA GLY A 96 -0.57 -2.38 -6.99
C GLY A 96 0.93 -2.28 -6.84
N ASP A 97 1.53 -3.23 -6.12
CA ASP A 97 2.97 -3.24 -5.80
C ASP A 97 3.43 -1.99 -5.04
N SER A 98 2.93 -1.77 -3.82
CA SER A 98 3.24 -0.61 -2.97
C SER A 98 4.31 -0.87 -1.89
N ARG A 99 4.64 -2.14 -1.65
CA ARG A 99 5.32 -2.72 -0.46
C ARG A 99 6.55 -2.04 0.15
N ASP A 100 7.30 -1.23 -0.58
CA ASP A 100 8.54 -0.58 -0.08
C ASP A 100 8.78 0.84 -0.65
N GLY A 101 7.77 1.43 -1.30
CA GLY A 101 7.82 2.78 -1.86
C GLY A 101 6.90 3.75 -1.14
N TYR A 102 7.04 3.88 0.18
CA TYR A 102 6.02 4.53 1.00
C TYR A 102 5.75 6.00 0.66
N GLU A 103 6.76 6.78 0.29
CA GLU A 103 6.56 8.19 -0.11
C GLU A 103 5.77 8.32 -1.42
N THR A 104 6.09 7.47 -2.40
CA THR A 104 5.35 7.36 -3.66
C THR A 104 3.92 6.93 -3.38
N PHE A 105 3.74 5.90 -2.56
CA PHE A 105 2.42 5.37 -2.26
C PHE A 105 1.57 6.42 -1.53
N ASP A 106 2.11 7.13 -0.53
CA ASP A 106 1.43 8.25 0.16
C ASP A 106 1.00 9.36 -0.81
N THR A 107 1.87 9.70 -1.77
CA THR A 107 1.55 10.66 -2.84
C THR A 107 0.40 10.16 -3.71
N ILE A 108 0.42 8.88 -4.10
CA ILE A 108 -0.66 8.24 -4.87
C ILE A 108 -1.95 8.28 -4.07
N LEU A 109 -1.95 7.86 -2.80
CA LEU A 109 -3.14 7.88 -1.94
C LEU A 109 -3.74 9.28 -1.81
N SER A 110 -2.90 10.31 -1.68
CA SER A 110 -3.34 11.70 -1.67
C SER A 110 -4.01 12.13 -2.98
N GLN A 111 -3.42 11.77 -4.13
CA GLN A 111 -4.02 12.05 -5.44
C GLN A 111 -5.32 11.27 -5.66
N VAL A 112 -5.36 10.00 -5.24
CA VAL A 112 -6.54 9.12 -5.32
C VAL A 112 -7.70 9.70 -4.52
N ASN A 113 -7.48 10.12 -3.28
CA ASN A 113 -8.51 10.80 -2.49
C ASN A 113 -9.04 12.06 -3.19
N ALA A 114 -8.18 12.85 -3.84
CA ALA A 114 -8.60 14.02 -4.61
C ALA A 114 -9.41 13.69 -5.88
N LYS A 115 -9.35 12.44 -6.37
CA LYS A 115 -10.20 11.95 -7.46
C LYS A 115 -11.56 11.44 -7.00
N ASN A 116 -11.77 11.30 -5.68
CA ASN A 116 -13.00 10.80 -5.07
C ASN A 116 -13.58 9.54 -5.77
N PRO A 117 -12.79 8.48 -6.00
CA PRO A 117 -13.28 7.29 -6.67
C PRO A 117 -14.31 6.56 -5.81
N VAL A 118 -15.19 5.80 -6.46
CA VAL A 118 -16.21 4.98 -5.78
C VAL A 118 -15.61 3.79 -5.05
N PHE A 119 -14.49 3.25 -5.54
CA PHE A 119 -13.62 2.30 -4.87
C PHE A 119 -12.21 2.31 -5.47
N VAL A 120 -11.27 1.72 -4.75
CA VAL A 120 -9.86 1.58 -5.10
C VAL A 120 -9.52 0.10 -5.07
N ILE A 121 -8.88 -0.40 -6.13
CA ILE A 121 -8.34 -1.75 -6.24
C ILE A 121 -6.83 -1.69 -5.96
N ASP A 122 -6.35 -2.40 -4.94
CA ASP A 122 -4.93 -2.67 -4.72
C ASP A 122 -4.62 -4.12 -5.12
N ASN A 123 -3.90 -4.28 -6.23
CA ASN A 123 -3.72 -5.56 -6.91
C ASN A 123 -2.57 -6.41 -6.35
N GLY A 124 -2.36 -6.35 -5.04
CA GLY A 124 -1.44 -7.22 -4.30
C GLY A 124 0.00 -6.70 -4.21
N ASP A 125 0.79 -7.44 -3.44
CA ASP A 125 2.11 -7.04 -2.95
C ASP A 125 2.00 -5.73 -2.14
N LEU A 126 1.08 -5.78 -1.17
CA LEU A 126 0.79 -4.74 -0.19
C LEU A 126 1.97 -4.54 0.77
N VAL A 127 2.63 -5.65 1.12
CA VAL A 127 3.74 -5.67 2.09
C VAL A 127 4.94 -6.44 1.59
N TYR A 128 6.14 -6.10 2.10
CA TYR A 128 7.38 -6.67 1.58
C TYR A 128 7.60 -8.16 1.94
N SER A 129 7.09 -8.65 3.07
CA SER A 129 7.39 -10.01 3.53
C SER A 129 6.33 -10.65 4.41
N GLY A 130 5.07 -10.23 4.30
CA GLY A 130 3.95 -10.80 5.05
C GLY A 130 4.03 -10.60 6.57
N LYS A 131 4.97 -9.80 7.08
CA LYS A 131 5.18 -9.64 8.53
C LYS A 131 4.11 -8.74 9.14
N PRO A 132 3.62 -9.03 10.36
CA PRO A 132 2.57 -8.23 10.99
C PRO A 132 2.90 -6.73 11.12
N ASN A 133 4.15 -6.38 11.38
CA ASN A 133 4.57 -4.97 11.47
C ASN A 133 4.53 -4.25 10.11
N GLN A 134 4.70 -4.96 9.00
CA GLN A 134 4.59 -4.38 7.66
C GLN A 134 3.11 -4.17 7.28
N TYR A 135 2.26 -5.14 7.60
CA TYR A 135 0.81 -4.99 7.43
C TYR A 135 0.25 -3.83 8.24
N ARG A 136 0.81 -3.57 9.43
CA ARG A 136 0.45 -2.40 10.24
C ARG A 136 0.82 -1.08 9.58
N ILE A 137 2.01 -1.01 8.98
CA ILE A 137 2.44 0.20 8.23
C ILE A 137 1.51 0.41 7.04
N PHE A 138 1.21 -0.66 6.28
CA PHE A 138 0.28 -0.59 5.17
C PHE A 138 -1.12 -0.14 5.63
N ASP A 139 -1.67 -0.74 6.71
CA ASP A 139 -2.95 -0.35 7.31
C ASP A 139 -2.96 1.13 7.74
N GLU A 140 -1.88 1.62 8.33
CA GLU A 140 -1.73 3.03 8.70
C GLU A 140 -1.77 3.95 7.47
N MET A 141 -1.07 3.60 6.39
CA MET A 141 -1.06 4.39 5.16
C MET A 141 -2.44 4.43 4.50
N VAL A 142 -3.09 3.28 4.36
CA VAL A 142 -4.41 3.20 3.72
C VAL A 142 -5.56 3.64 4.61
N SER A 143 -5.34 3.83 5.91
CA SER A 143 -6.35 4.33 6.85
C SER A 143 -6.91 5.70 6.46
N GLY A 144 -6.17 6.48 5.67
CA GLY A 144 -6.57 7.79 5.14
C GLY A 144 -7.38 7.74 3.84
N ILE A 145 -7.56 6.57 3.22
CA ILE A 145 -8.32 6.45 1.97
C ILE A 145 -9.80 6.71 2.25
N SER A 146 -10.41 7.67 1.55
CA SER A 146 -11.81 8.08 1.75
C SER A 146 -12.82 7.25 0.94
N SER A 147 -12.41 6.05 0.52
CA SER A 147 -13.18 5.17 -0.36
C SER A 147 -12.98 3.70 0.02
N THR A 148 -13.78 2.80 -0.56
CA THR A 148 -13.60 1.36 -0.37
C THR A 148 -12.28 0.91 -0.98
N LEU A 149 -11.44 0.25 -0.18
CA LEU A 149 -10.24 -0.42 -0.63
C LEU A 149 -10.52 -1.92 -0.83
N CYS A 150 -10.51 -2.37 -2.07
CA CYS A 150 -10.60 -3.77 -2.46
C CYS A 150 -9.19 -4.28 -2.76
N THR A 151 -8.74 -5.30 -2.05
CA THR A 151 -7.37 -5.84 -2.19
C THR A 151 -7.38 -7.27 -2.73
N THR A 152 -6.28 -7.68 -3.36
CA THR A 152 -5.91 -9.09 -3.52
C THR A 152 -4.53 -9.38 -2.92
N LEU A 153 -4.14 -10.66 -2.90
CA LEU A 153 -2.86 -11.15 -2.40
C LEU A 153 -1.80 -11.22 -3.49
N GLY A 154 -0.61 -10.69 -3.20
CA GLY A 154 0.61 -10.93 -3.98
C GLY A 154 1.56 -11.94 -3.34
N ASN A 155 2.63 -12.29 -4.05
CA ASN A 155 3.59 -13.30 -3.61
C ASN A 155 4.44 -12.85 -2.40
N HIS A 156 4.59 -11.54 -2.17
CA HIS A 156 5.24 -11.02 -0.98
C HIS A 156 4.32 -11.02 0.26
N ASP A 157 3.01 -10.81 0.06
CA ASP A 157 1.99 -10.75 1.12
C ASP A 157 1.87 -12.05 1.90
N VAL A 158 2.09 -13.17 1.23
CA VAL A 158 1.85 -14.52 1.76
C VAL A 158 3.07 -15.15 2.42
N ARG A 159 4.24 -14.50 2.40
CA ARG A 159 5.47 -15.03 2.99
C ARG A 159 5.32 -15.27 4.50
N GLY A 160 5.92 -16.34 5.00
CA GLY A 160 5.77 -16.75 6.40
C GLY A 160 4.31 -17.06 6.75
N SER A 161 3.77 -16.39 7.77
CA SER A 161 2.36 -16.46 8.16
C SER A 161 1.51 -15.32 7.56
N GLY A 162 2.01 -14.64 6.53
CA GLY A 162 1.42 -13.43 5.97
C GLY A 162 0.02 -13.62 5.41
N ARG A 163 -0.26 -14.75 4.75
CA ARG A 163 -1.60 -15.10 4.26
C ARG A 163 -2.67 -15.09 5.35
N ALA A 164 -2.38 -15.73 6.49
CA ALA A 164 -3.30 -15.75 7.63
C ALA A 164 -3.46 -14.36 8.27
N THR A 165 -2.44 -13.50 8.15
CA THR A 165 -2.50 -12.10 8.62
C THR A 165 -3.38 -11.26 7.69
N TYR A 166 -3.19 -11.37 6.38
CA TYR A 166 -4.04 -10.74 5.38
C TYR A 166 -5.51 -11.11 5.60
N VAL A 167 -5.82 -12.41 5.74
CA VAL A 167 -7.21 -12.86 5.88
C VAL A 167 -7.91 -12.24 7.09
N LYS A 168 -7.17 -12.07 8.18
CA LYS A 168 -7.68 -11.42 9.40
C LYS A 168 -7.94 -9.92 9.22
N LEU A 169 -7.18 -9.24 8.37
CA LEU A 169 -7.21 -7.79 8.22
C LEU A 169 -8.12 -7.33 7.07
N TYR A 170 -8.06 -8.02 5.93
CA TYR A 170 -8.64 -7.58 4.66
C TYR A 170 -9.78 -8.47 4.15
N GLY A 171 -9.96 -9.67 4.71
CA GLY A 171 -11.03 -10.58 4.34
C GLY A 171 -10.56 -11.82 3.55
N PRO A 172 -11.46 -12.54 2.87
CA PRO A 172 -11.11 -13.79 2.19
C PRO A 172 -10.08 -13.58 1.08
N GLU A 173 -9.39 -14.65 0.72
CA GLU A 173 -8.34 -14.65 -0.32
C GLU A 173 -8.89 -14.41 -1.73
N TYR A 174 -10.18 -14.73 -1.94
CA TYR A 174 -10.90 -14.53 -3.18
C TYR A 174 -12.37 -14.23 -2.86
N TYR A 175 -12.95 -13.33 -3.64
CA TYR A 175 -14.33 -12.86 -3.47
C TYR A 175 -14.77 -12.13 -4.74
N SER A 176 -16.05 -11.80 -4.82
CA SER A 176 -16.58 -10.98 -5.91
C SER A 176 -17.69 -10.07 -5.42
N PHE A 177 -17.96 -9.02 -6.20
CA PHE A 177 -19.09 -8.13 -5.98
C PHE A 177 -19.59 -7.54 -7.29
N ASP A 178 -20.85 -7.11 -7.26
CA ASP A 178 -21.49 -6.38 -8.34
C ASP A 178 -21.42 -4.87 -8.10
N TYR A 179 -21.29 -4.10 -9.18
CA TYR A 179 -21.36 -2.64 -9.18
C TYR A 179 -22.02 -2.16 -10.48
N GLY A 180 -23.30 -1.76 -10.42
CA GLY A 180 -24.09 -1.52 -11.64
C GLY A 180 -24.22 -2.80 -12.48
N GLU A 181 -24.00 -2.72 -13.80
CA GLU A 181 -23.97 -3.91 -14.68
C GLU A 181 -22.59 -4.59 -14.74
N ASN A 182 -21.70 -4.29 -13.80
CA ASN A 182 -20.35 -4.80 -13.72
C ASN A 182 -20.21 -5.85 -12.62
N HIS A 183 -19.36 -6.84 -12.86
CA HIS A 183 -19.02 -7.88 -11.91
C HIS A 183 -17.50 -7.96 -11.74
N PHE A 184 -17.03 -7.74 -10.52
CA PHE A 184 -15.60 -7.77 -10.18
C PHE A 184 -15.27 -9.03 -9.40
N ILE A 185 -14.27 -9.77 -9.86
CA ILE A 185 -13.80 -11.03 -9.28
C ILE A 185 -12.35 -10.86 -8.84
N PHE A 186 -12.06 -11.16 -7.57
CA PHE A 186 -10.72 -11.11 -6.98
C PHE A 186 -10.22 -12.53 -6.72
N LEU A 187 -9.01 -12.85 -7.18
CA LEU A 187 -8.38 -14.17 -7.08
C LEU A 187 -7.02 -14.11 -6.39
N ASP A 188 -6.66 -15.16 -5.63
CA ASP A 188 -5.34 -15.34 -5.05
C ASP A 188 -4.44 -16.18 -5.97
N SER A 189 -3.63 -15.49 -6.78
CA SER A 189 -2.58 -16.08 -7.62
C SER A 189 -1.17 -15.96 -7.05
N SER A 190 -1.02 -15.59 -5.77
CA SER A 190 0.28 -15.35 -5.11
C SER A 190 1.27 -16.53 -5.19
N ARG A 191 0.78 -17.74 -5.47
CA ARG A 191 1.61 -18.94 -5.66
C ARG A 191 2.23 -19.02 -7.05
N GLY A 192 1.65 -18.35 -8.05
CA GLY A 192 1.97 -18.56 -9.47
C GLY A 192 3.42 -18.32 -9.87
N PHE A 193 4.13 -17.47 -9.13
CA PHE A 193 5.56 -17.20 -9.34
C PHE A 193 6.50 -18.14 -8.56
N THR A 194 5.97 -18.94 -7.64
CA THR A 194 6.79 -19.77 -6.71
C THR A 194 6.41 -21.24 -6.67
N GLN A 195 5.28 -21.63 -7.25
CA GLN A 195 4.74 -22.99 -7.24
C GLN A 195 4.19 -23.37 -8.62
N GLU A 196 4.27 -24.66 -8.94
CA GLU A 196 3.72 -25.22 -10.19
C GLU A 196 2.21 -24.96 -10.33
N GLN A 197 1.46 -25.03 -9.23
CA GLN A 197 0.05 -24.69 -9.19
C GLN A 197 -0.13 -23.25 -8.69
N ALA A 198 -0.52 -22.35 -9.58
CA ALA A 198 -0.76 -20.94 -9.26
C ALA A 198 -2.04 -20.75 -8.46
N ILE A 199 -3.13 -21.41 -8.89
CA ILE A 199 -4.46 -21.31 -8.29
C ILE A 199 -4.93 -22.72 -7.87
N PRO A 200 -5.31 -22.93 -6.59
CA PRO A 200 -5.86 -24.21 -6.13
C PRO A 200 -7.14 -24.61 -6.87
N ASP A 201 -7.37 -25.92 -7.04
CA ASP A 201 -8.53 -26.42 -7.78
C ASP A 201 -9.88 -25.99 -7.18
N GLU A 202 -9.96 -25.84 -5.85
CA GLU A 202 -11.16 -25.33 -5.17
C GLU A 202 -11.49 -23.89 -5.57
N GLN A 203 -10.46 -23.06 -5.74
CA GLN A 203 -10.61 -21.67 -6.19
C GLN A 203 -10.96 -21.63 -7.68
N TYR A 204 -10.38 -22.49 -8.54
CA TYR A 204 -10.82 -22.61 -9.93
C TYR A 204 -12.29 -23.01 -10.05
N ALA A 205 -12.73 -23.99 -9.25
CA ALA A 205 -14.11 -24.43 -9.27
C ALA A 205 -15.06 -23.32 -8.79
N TRP A 206 -14.66 -22.54 -7.79
CA TRP A 206 -15.39 -21.34 -7.37
C TRP A 206 -15.43 -20.29 -8.49
N PHE A 207 -14.27 -20.00 -9.08
CA PHE A 207 -14.11 -18.99 -10.13
C PHE A 207 -14.97 -19.29 -11.35
N GLU A 208 -14.99 -20.53 -11.84
CA GLU A 208 -15.82 -20.90 -12.99
C GLU A 208 -17.32 -20.80 -12.66
N ARG A 209 -17.75 -21.14 -11.44
CA ARG A 209 -19.15 -20.92 -11.01
C ARG A 209 -19.52 -19.45 -10.95
N ASP A 210 -18.59 -18.61 -10.49
CA ASP A 210 -18.83 -17.17 -10.37
C ASP A 210 -18.89 -16.51 -11.77
N LEU A 211 -18.00 -16.89 -12.68
CA LEU A 211 -18.05 -16.50 -14.10
C LEU A 211 -19.37 -16.90 -14.78
N GLN A 212 -19.89 -18.10 -14.47
CA GLN A 212 -21.19 -18.56 -14.97
C GLN A 212 -22.34 -17.70 -14.42
N LYS A 213 -22.31 -17.36 -13.13
CA LYS A 213 -23.31 -16.51 -12.49
C LYS A 213 -23.29 -15.08 -13.03
N ALA A 214 -22.12 -14.58 -13.39
CA ALA A 214 -21.92 -13.22 -13.88
C ALA A 214 -22.26 -13.03 -15.36
N GLN A 215 -22.67 -14.08 -16.09
CA GLN A 215 -23.03 -13.97 -17.49
C GLN A 215 -24.16 -12.96 -17.71
N GLY A 216 -24.01 -12.12 -18.75
CA GLY A 216 -24.88 -10.98 -19.02
C GLY A 216 -24.41 -9.66 -18.38
N LYS A 217 -23.35 -9.69 -17.57
CA LYS A 217 -22.66 -8.51 -17.02
C LYS A 217 -21.32 -8.30 -17.71
N ARG A 218 -20.72 -7.12 -17.50
CA ARG A 218 -19.31 -6.89 -17.82
C ARG A 218 -18.43 -7.44 -16.71
N ILE A 219 -17.51 -8.33 -17.05
CA ILE A 219 -16.76 -9.10 -16.06
C ILE A 219 -15.32 -8.58 -15.99
N TYR A 220 -14.88 -8.23 -14.79
CA TYR A 220 -13.53 -7.79 -14.49
C TYR A 220 -12.87 -8.79 -13.55
N VAL A 221 -11.71 -9.31 -13.92
CA VAL A 221 -10.94 -10.24 -13.08
C VAL A 221 -9.71 -9.52 -12.55
N VAL A 222 -9.47 -9.62 -11.24
CA VAL A 222 -8.36 -8.99 -10.52
C VAL A 222 -7.53 -10.10 -9.88
N SER A 223 -6.25 -10.17 -10.23
CA SER A 223 -5.33 -11.22 -9.79
C SER A 223 -3.90 -10.68 -9.81
N HIS A 224 -3.06 -10.99 -8.84
CA HIS A 224 -1.74 -10.37 -8.75
C HIS A 224 -0.76 -10.83 -9.85
N VAL A 225 -0.44 -12.13 -9.93
CA VAL A 225 0.52 -12.69 -10.88
C VAL A 225 -0.17 -12.92 -12.23
N PRO A 226 0.39 -12.42 -13.35
CA PRO A 226 -0.19 -12.66 -14.68
C PRO A 226 0.02 -14.12 -15.12
N PRO A 227 -0.89 -14.69 -15.95
CA PRO A 227 -0.73 -16.05 -16.44
C PRO A 227 0.52 -16.19 -17.33
N THR A 228 0.82 -15.18 -18.14
CA THR A 228 1.96 -15.14 -19.05
C THR A 228 2.75 -13.84 -18.86
N ASP A 229 4.08 -13.91 -18.98
CA ASP A 229 4.94 -12.74 -18.96
C ASP A 229 5.01 -12.10 -20.36
N PRO A 230 4.51 -10.86 -20.55
CA PRO A 230 4.49 -10.20 -21.85
C PRO A 230 5.83 -9.54 -22.22
N ARG A 231 6.89 -9.64 -21.40
CA ARG A 231 8.17 -8.94 -21.63
C ARG A 231 9.02 -9.49 -22.79
N ALA A 232 8.65 -10.62 -23.40
CA ALA A 232 9.41 -11.19 -24.51
C ALA A 232 9.53 -10.19 -25.69
N GLY A 233 10.78 -9.84 -26.06
CA GLY A 233 11.07 -8.87 -27.14
C GLY A 233 11.06 -7.39 -26.70
N ILE A 234 11.06 -7.11 -25.40
CA ILE A 234 11.07 -5.77 -24.83
C ILE A 234 12.42 -5.50 -24.15
N GLU A 235 13.05 -4.37 -24.49
CA GLU A 235 14.33 -3.94 -23.92
C GLU A 235 14.19 -3.60 -22.41
N PRO A 236 14.92 -4.25 -21.50
CA PRO A 236 14.96 -3.95 -20.06
C PRO A 236 15.50 -2.55 -19.71
N ASN A 237 15.39 -2.12 -18.44
CA ASN A 237 15.77 -0.77 -17.99
C ASN A 237 17.28 -0.52 -17.84
N GLU A 238 17.83 0.52 -18.49
CA GLU A 238 18.84 1.38 -17.85
C GLU A 238 18.32 2.83 -17.77
N ILE A 239 18.10 3.32 -16.54
CA ILE A 239 17.52 4.63 -16.29
C ILE A 239 18.59 5.70 -16.55
N LEU A 240 18.70 6.29 -17.75
CA LEU A 240 19.78 7.23 -18.13
C LEU A 240 19.98 8.40 -17.14
N ALA A 241 18.91 9.02 -16.65
CA ALA A 241 19.01 10.13 -15.69
C ALA A 241 19.44 9.68 -14.28
N TYR A 242 19.10 8.45 -13.87
CA TYR A 242 19.49 7.87 -12.59
C TYR A 242 20.88 7.23 -12.68
N THR A 243 21.22 6.52 -13.75
CA THR A 243 22.59 6.04 -13.99
C THR A 243 23.53 7.21 -14.13
N ASP A 244 23.17 8.30 -14.81
CA ASP A 244 24.02 9.50 -14.82
C ASP A 244 24.13 10.12 -13.43
N LYS A 245 23.05 10.17 -12.63
CA LYS A 245 23.07 10.74 -11.28
C LYS A 245 23.76 9.84 -10.25
N VAL A 246 23.62 8.52 -10.32
CA VAL A 246 24.31 7.54 -9.46
C VAL A 246 25.76 7.36 -9.89
N LYS A 247 26.06 7.41 -11.19
CA LYS A 247 27.45 7.44 -11.69
C LYS A 247 28.14 8.78 -11.40
N LYS A 248 27.43 9.92 -11.38
CA LYS A 248 27.99 11.25 -11.05
C LYS A 248 28.01 11.57 -9.55
N GLU A 249 26.99 11.15 -8.80
CA GLU A 249 26.71 11.60 -7.43
C GLU A 249 26.52 10.44 -6.43
N GLY A 250 26.30 9.21 -6.88
CA GLY A 250 26.10 8.04 -6.03
C GLY A 250 27.42 7.50 -5.46
N GLY A 251 27.42 7.17 -4.17
CA GLY A 251 28.56 6.57 -3.49
C GLY A 251 28.82 5.12 -3.92
N TYR A 252 29.93 4.56 -3.41
CA TYR A 252 30.35 3.18 -3.69
C TYR A 252 29.31 2.12 -3.26
N ILE A 253 28.51 2.43 -2.23
CA ILE A 253 27.51 1.50 -1.69
C ILE A 253 26.29 1.46 -2.61
N GLU A 254 25.85 2.61 -3.10
CA GLU A 254 24.72 2.77 -4.01
C GLU A 254 24.98 2.05 -5.33
N GLN A 255 26.18 2.20 -5.89
CA GLN A 255 26.60 1.50 -7.12
C GLN A 255 26.65 -0.02 -6.93
N LYS A 256 27.06 -0.51 -5.75
CA LYS A 256 27.08 -1.95 -5.46
C LYS A 256 25.69 -2.55 -5.26
N LEU A 257 24.75 -1.78 -4.71
CA LEU A 257 23.38 -2.26 -4.47
C LEU A 257 22.54 -2.29 -5.77
N GLU A 258 22.81 -1.42 -6.73
CA GLU A 258 22.17 -1.44 -8.07
C GLU A 258 22.49 -2.73 -8.84
N ALA A 259 23.70 -3.27 -8.70
CA ALA A 259 24.10 -4.54 -9.33
C ALA A 259 23.39 -5.79 -8.76
N TYR A 260 22.60 -5.65 -7.70
CA TYR A 260 21.79 -6.73 -7.12
C TYR A 260 20.33 -6.74 -7.60
N ALA A 261 19.88 -5.73 -8.36
CA ALA A 261 18.54 -5.73 -8.95
C ALA A 261 18.46 -6.78 -10.09
N ASP A 262 17.37 -7.55 -10.07
CA ASP A 262 17.22 -8.91 -10.61
C ASP A 262 17.58 -9.20 -12.09
N ASN A 263 17.80 -10.50 -12.34
CA ASN A 263 18.17 -11.11 -13.62
C ASN A 263 17.04 -10.99 -14.68
N GLU A 264 17.28 -10.21 -15.73
CA GLU A 264 16.34 -9.88 -16.82
C GLU A 264 15.74 -11.08 -17.57
N ASN A 265 16.29 -12.29 -17.38
CA ASN A 265 15.87 -13.51 -18.09
C ASN A 265 14.86 -14.39 -17.34
N LEU A 266 14.39 -13.97 -16.15
CA LEU A 266 13.39 -14.73 -15.40
C LEU A 266 11.99 -14.47 -15.98
N ASP A 267 11.15 -15.51 -16.10
CA ASP A 267 9.75 -15.41 -16.53
C ASP A 267 8.86 -15.10 -15.31
N HIS A 268 8.12 -13.99 -15.35
CA HIS A 268 7.26 -13.49 -14.26
C HIS A 268 5.77 -13.84 -14.46
N GLY A 269 5.47 -14.86 -15.27
CA GLY A 269 4.13 -15.44 -15.37
C GLY A 269 3.92 -16.60 -14.40
N PHE A 270 2.85 -17.37 -14.61
CA PHE A 270 2.71 -18.66 -13.95
C PHE A 270 3.85 -19.60 -14.36
N ILE A 271 4.38 -20.35 -13.40
CA ILE A 271 5.39 -21.40 -13.66
C ILE A 271 4.84 -22.43 -14.66
N SER A 272 3.64 -22.95 -14.42
CA SER A 272 2.98 -23.90 -15.32
C SER A 272 2.32 -23.20 -16.51
N LYS A 273 2.93 -23.33 -17.70
CA LYS A 273 2.35 -22.79 -18.94
C LYS A 273 1.02 -23.44 -19.33
N LYS A 274 0.84 -24.71 -19.00
CA LYS A 274 -0.46 -25.40 -19.16
C LYS A 274 -1.54 -24.79 -18.28
N GLU A 275 -1.20 -24.40 -17.04
CA GLU A 275 -2.14 -23.70 -16.18
C GLU A 275 -2.43 -22.29 -16.68
N ALA A 276 -1.42 -21.56 -17.16
CA ALA A 276 -1.61 -20.26 -17.80
C ALA A 276 -2.61 -20.35 -18.98
N GLU A 277 -2.44 -21.33 -19.87
CA GLU A 277 -3.36 -21.60 -20.97
C GLU A 277 -4.78 -21.95 -20.49
N LYS A 278 -4.91 -22.79 -19.45
CA LYS A 278 -6.20 -23.10 -18.81
C LYS A 278 -6.90 -21.84 -18.29
N PHE A 279 -6.15 -20.99 -17.58
CA PHE A 279 -6.66 -19.74 -17.02
C PHE A 279 -7.12 -18.79 -18.12
N GLU A 280 -6.28 -18.52 -19.12
CA GLU A 280 -6.61 -17.65 -20.26
C GLU A 280 -7.80 -18.19 -21.07
N THR A 281 -7.89 -19.51 -21.25
CA THR A 281 -9.03 -20.15 -21.92
C THR A 281 -10.34 -19.92 -21.16
N LEU A 282 -10.32 -19.98 -19.83
CA LEU A 282 -11.50 -19.67 -19.02
C LEU A 282 -11.92 -18.20 -19.17
N LEU A 283 -10.97 -17.26 -19.15
CA LEU A 283 -11.27 -15.84 -19.35
C LEU A 283 -11.95 -15.60 -20.71
N ALA A 284 -11.40 -16.18 -21.77
CA ALA A 284 -11.95 -16.06 -23.12
C ALA A 284 -13.32 -16.73 -23.26
N LYS A 285 -13.49 -17.95 -22.72
CA LYS A 285 -14.75 -18.72 -22.74
C LYS A 285 -15.91 -17.95 -22.13
N TYR A 286 -15.66 -17.21 -21.05
CA TYR A 286 -16.68 -16.46 -20.31
C TYR A 286 -16.74 -14.98 -20.68
N HIS A 287 -16.06 -14.57 -21.75
CA HIS A 287 -16.06 -13.20 -22.28
C HIS A 287 -15.67 -12.14 -21.24
N VAL A 288 -14.62 -12.42 -20.46
CA VAL A 288 -14.07 -11.46 -19.50
C VAL A 288 -13.69 -10.17 -20.22
N THR A 289 -14.19 -9.03 -19.73
CA THR A 289 -14.00 -7.71 -20.34
C THR A 289 -12.58 -7.20 -20.13
N THR A 290 -12.08 -7.26 -18.89
CA THR A 290 -10.70 -6.90 -18.58
C THR A 290 -10.17 -7.73 -17.41
N ALA A 291 -8.93 -8.21 -17.53
CA ALA A 291 -8.20 -8.87 -16.48
C ALA A 291 -7.03 -7.99 -16.02
N TYR A 292 -7.06 -7.58 -14.75
CA TYR A 292 -6.07 -6.72 -14.11
C TYR A 292 -5.03 -7.55 -13.35
N PHE A 293 -3.75 -7.32 -13.65
CA PHE A 293 -2.58 -7.94 -13.02
C PHE A 293 -1.57 -6.90 -12.51
N SER A 294 -0.60 -7.38 -11.74
CA SER A 294 0.48 -6.58 -11.16
C SER A 294 1.80 -7.36 -11.32
N HIS A 295 2.67 -7.41 -10.30
CA HIS A 295 3.82 -8.31 -10.18
C HIS A 295 5.03 -8.01 -11.08
N ILE A 296 4.82 -7.59 -12.33
CA ILE A 296 5.91 -7.26 -13.28
C ILE A 296 6.49 -5.85 -13.02
N HIS A 297 5.92 -5.11 -12.07
CA HIS A 297 6.32 -3.75 -11.69
C HIS A 297 6.47 -2.79 -12.88
N SER A 298 5.55 -2.93 -13.83
CA SER A 298 5.53 -2.25 -15.13
C SER A 298 4.08 -2.10 -15.58
N TYR A 299 3.89 -1.30 -16.64
CA TYR A 299 2.59 -1.14 -17.27
C TYR A 299 2.51 -1.88 -18.60
N PHE A 300 1.50 -2.73 -18.76
CA PHE A 300 1.13 -3.37 -20.02
C PHE A 300 -0.37 -3.29 -20.24
N ASP A 301 -0.79 -3.08 -21.48
CA ASP A 301 -2.20 -3.05 -21.87
C ASP A 301 -2.31 -3.64 -23.28
N TYR A 302 -2.91 -4.84 -23.36
CA TYR A 302 -3.00 -5.60 -24.60
C TYR A 302 -4.29 -6.42 -24.64
N GLU A 303 -4.68 -6.87 -25.83
CA GLU A 303 -5.82 -7.75 -26.02
C GLU A 303 -5.36 -9.12 -26.52
N LYS A 304 -5.95 -10.19 -25.96
CA LYS A 304 -5.70 -11.57 -26.39
C LYS A 304 -7.01 -12.35 -26.30
N SER A 305 -7.39 -12.99 -27.40
CA SER A 305 -8.62 -13.81 -27.49
C SER A 305 -9.90 -13.08 -27.06
N GLY A 306 -10.00 -11.78 -27.35
CA GLY A 306 -11.15 -10.94 -27.00
C GLY A 306 -11.22 -10.51 -25.52
N VAL A 307 -10.15 -10.75 -24.74
CA VAL A 307 -10.01 -10.30 -23.36
C VAL A 307 -8.91 -9.24 -23.32
N ARG A 308 -9.17 -8.11 -22.67
CA ARG A 308 -8.14 -7.08 -22.40
C ARG A 308 -7.36 -7.47 -21.14
N TYR A 309 -6.03 -7.45 -21.23
CA TYR A 309 -5.11 -7.71 -20.13
C TYR A 309 -4.40 -6.41 -19.78
N VAL A 310 -4.45 -6.02 -18.51
CA VAL A 310 -3.81 -4.82 -18.00
C VAL A 310 -2.90 -5.22 -16.86
N ILE A 311 -1.60 -4.93 -16.95
CA ILE A 311 -0.63 -5.14 -15.88
C ILE A 311 -0.21 -3.78 -15.35
N SER A 312 -0.25 -3.57 -14.02
CA SER A 312 -0.05 -2.25 -13.41
C SER A 312 0.62 -2.30 -12.03
N GLY A 313 1.91 -2.64 -11.98
CA GLY A 313 2.71 -2.65 -10.75
C GLY A 313 3.49 -1.35 -10.51
N GLY A 314 2.81 -0.25 -10.20
CA GLY A 314 3.41 1.09 -10.19
C GLY A 314 3.27 1.88 -8.90
N ALA A 315 2.74 1.28 -7.82
CA ALA A 315 2.31 2.06 -6.65
C ALA A 315 3.43 2.41 -5.66
N GLY A 316 4.65 1.90 -5.85
CA GLY A 316 5.81 2.28 -5.04
C GLY A 316 6.98 1.29 -5.07
N ALA A 317 6.72 0.01 -5.38
CA ALA A 317 7.76 -1.00 -5.50
C ALA A 317 8.81 -0.64 -6.55
N GLU A 318 10.00 -1.23 -6.44
CA GLU A 318 11.06 -1.06 -7.44
C GLU A 318 10.57 -1.35 -8.86
N LEU A 319 10.74 -0.39 -9.77
CA LEU A 319 10.25 -0.52 -11.15
C LEU A 319 11.22 -1.35 -12.00
N MET A 320 10.69 -2.30 -12.79
CA MET A 320 11.52 -3.33 -13.46
C MET A 320 11.86 -3.04 -14.94
N THR A 321 11.26 -2.03 -15.61
CA THR A 321 11.52 -1.76 -17.07
C THR A 321 11.79 -0.29 -17.42
N ARG A 322 12.47 -0.04 -18.56
CA ARG A 322 13.04 1.26 -19.02
C ARG A 322 12.07 2.41 -19.12
N ASN A 323 10.82 2.06 -19.36
CA ASN A 323 9.69 2.99 -19.48
C ASN A 323 8.62 2.71 -18.42
N SER A 324 8.99 2.06 -17.32
CA SER A 324 8.14 1.97 -16.14
C SER A 324 8.24 3.27 -15.36
N TYR A 325 7.08 3.79 -14.99
CA TYR A 325 6.94 4.94 -14.12
C TYR A 325 6.15 4.53 -12.90
N TYR A 326 6.28 5.25 -11.79
CA TYR A 326 5.25 5.13 -10.77
C TYR A 326 3.95 5.64 -11.35
N HIS A 327 2.88 4.91 -11.11
CA HIS A 327 1.58 5.23 -11.67
C HIS A 327 0.46 4.58 -10.87
N TYR A 328 -0.73 5.10 -11.10
CA TYR A 328 -1.99 4.41 -10.83
C TYR A 328 -2.91 4.63 -12.02
N LEU A 329 -3.95 3.82 -12.12
CA LEU A 329 -4.91 3.86 -13.21
C LEU A 329 -6.26 4.38 -12.69
N ILE A 330 -6.88 5.26 -13.47
CA ILE A 330 -8.27 5.67 -13.29
C ILE A 330 -9.09 4.94 -14.34
N ALA A 331 -10.01 4.10 -13.91
CA ALA A 331 -10.92 3.38 -14.76
C ALA A 331 -12.34 3.91 -14.61
N LYS A 332 -13.11 3.84 -15.69
CA LYS A 332 -14.55 4.13 -15.69
C LYS A 332 -15.26 3.00 -16.41
N ALA A 333 -16.19 2.36 -15.73
CA ALA A 333 -17.04 1.33 -16.33
C ALA A 333 -18.34 1.99 -16.82
N GLY A 334 -18.56 2.03 -18.13
CA GLY A 334 -19.79 2.55 -18.73
C GLY A 334 -19.99 2.08 -20.17
N ALA A 335 -20.80 2.77 -20.98
CA ALA A 335 -21.03 2.40 -22.39
C ALA A 335 -19.75 2.22 -23.24
N LYS A 336 -18.64 2.84 -22.83
CA LYS A 336 -17.29 2.52 -23.29
C LYS A 336 -16.34 2.59 -22.11
N ASP A 337 -15.67 1.49 -21.80
CA ASP A 337 -14.67 1.45 -20.75
C ASP A 337 -13.50 2.36 -21.10
N THR A 338 -13.10 3.20 -20.15
CA THR A 338 -11.90 4.04 -20.29
C THR A 338 -10.92 3.71 -19.18
N LEU A 339 -9.64 3.77 -19.53
CA LEU A 339 -8.55 3.53 -18.61
C LEU A 339 -7.50 4.62 -18.85
N THR A 340 -7.23 5.42 -17.84
CA THR A 340 -6.29 6.54 -17.90
C THR A 340 -5.18 6.29 -16.90
N MET A 341 -3.94 6.21 -17.38
CA MET A 341 -2.78 6.15 -16.50
C MET A 341 -2.44 7.55 -15.99
N VAL A 342 -2.29 7.69 -14.68
CA VAL A 342 -1.69 8.87 -14.07
C VAL A 342 -0.25 8.53 -13.72
N GLN A 343 0.67 9.12 -14.46
CA GLN A 343 2.11 8.95 -14.26
C GLN A 343 2.61 9.92 -13.18
N LEU A 344 3.44 9.40 -12.27
CA LEU A 344 4.18 10.18 -11.30
C LEU A 344 5.65 10.31 -11.74
N PRO A 345 6.34 11.40 -11.36
CA PRO A 345 7.79 11.48 -11.52
C PRO A 345 8.43 10.28 -10.81
N SER A 346 9.32 9.57 -11.48
CA SER A 346 10.15 8.55 -10.82
C SER A 346 11.23 9.27 -10.01
N PRO A 347 11.16 9.36 -8.65
CA PRO A 347 12.32 9.75 -7.88
C PRO A 347 13.49 8.85 -8.25
N ALA A 348 14.71 9.39 -8.18
CA ALA A 348 15.92 8.58 -8.27
C ALA A 348 15.75 7.38 -7.32
N ASN A 349 15.94 6.15 -7.81
CA ASN A 349 15.73 4.91 -7.05
C ASN A 349 16.81 4.73 -5.96
N LEU A 350 17.01 5.75 -5.12
CA LEU A 350 18.04 5.80 -4.10
C LEU A 350 17.60 4.88 -2.96
N ILE A 351 18.15 3.68 -2.98
CA ILE A 351 17.88 2.62 -1.99
C ILE A 351 17.94 3.18 -0.55
N LEU A 352 18.88 4.06 -0.24
CA LEU A 352 18.98 4.72 1.08
C LEU A 352 17.74 5.53 1.47
N GLN A 353 17.08 6.20 0.52
CA GLN A 353 15.85 6.95 0.79
C GLN A 353 14.68 6.01 1.13
N ARG A 354 14.52 4.90 0.39
CA ARG A 354 13.51 3.86 0.68
C ARG A 354 13.69 3.27 2.09
N TYR A 355 14.93 2.93 2.45
CA TYR A 355 15.24 2.42 3.79
C TYR A 355 15.06 3.49 4.88
N GLY A 356 15.40 4.75 4.59
CA GLY A 356 15.17 5.89 5.49
C GLY A 356 13.68 6.12 5.78
N ALA A 357 12.83 6.10 4.75
CA ALA A 357 11.37 6.21 4.88
C ALA A 357 10.80 5.05 5.71
N THR A 358 11.27 3.83 5.45
CA THR A 358 10.89 2.63 6.21
C THR A 358 11.22 2.78 7.70
N ILE A 359 12.42 3.27 8.03
CA ILE A 359 12.84 3.51 9.42
C ILE A 359 11.95 4.56 10.09
N THR A 360 11.64 5.65 9.40
CA THR A 360 10.76 6.70 9.93
C THR A 360 9.36 6.18 10.25
N LEU A 361 8.73 5.46 9.32
CA LEU A 361 7.40 4.91 9.53
C LEU A 361 7.38 3.90 10.68
N PHE A 362 8.38 3.02 10.73
CA PHE A 362 8.52 2.08 11.84
C PHE A 362 8.68 2.81 13.19
N ALA A 363 9.51 3.85 13.23
CA ALA A 363 9.72 4.64 14.44
C ALA A 363 8.43 5.36 14.89
N GLN A 364 7.64 5.87 13.94
CA GLN A 364 6.35 6.51 14.22
C GLN A 364 5.32 5.50 14.75
N ALA A 365 5.18 4.34 14.10
CA ALA A 365 4.29 3.27 14.54
C ALA A 365 4.67 2.78 15.96
N ALA A 366 5.97 2.53 16.21
CA ALA A 366 6.47 2.12 17.52
C ALA A 366 6.20 3.19 18.61
N TYR A 367 6.30 4.48 18.26
CA TYR A 367 6.00 5.57 19.18
C TYR A 367 4.52 5.64 19.56
N ARG A 368 3.60 5.38 18.61
CA ARG A 368 2.16 5.36 18.89
C ARG A 368 1.76 4.19 19.78
N GLU A 369 2.31 3.00 19.53
CA GLU A 369 1.98 1.80 20.31
C GLU A 369 2.61 1.81 21.70
N ASN A 370 3.87 2.26 21.80
CA ASN A 370 4.65 2.10 23.02
C ASN A 370 5.42 3.37 23.37
N ARG A 371 4.67 4.47 23.46
CA ARG A 371 5.19 5.83 23.69
C ARG A 371 6.18 5.89 24.85
N ALA A 372 5.85 5.25 25.98
CA ALA A 372 6.69 5.24 27.17
C ALA A 372 8.04 4.54 26.92
N ALA A 373 8.02 3.34 26.32
CA ALA A 373 9.24 2.59 26.02
C ALA A 373 10.15 3.35 25.03
N VAL A 374 9.58 3.96 23.99
CA VAL A 374 10.35 4.75 23.02
C VAL A 374 10.96 6.00 23.67
N LEU A 375 10.22 6.69 24.56
CA LEU A 375 10.75 7.84 25.29
C LEU A 375 11.90 7.43 26.24
N LEU A 376 11.78 6.29 26.92
CA LEU A 376 12.85 5.75 27.77
C LEU A 376 14.10 5.36 26.97
N LEU A 377 13.93 4.71 25.81
CA LEU A 377 15.03 4.39 24.91
C LEU A 377 15.75 5.66 24.43
N LYS A 378 15.00 6.68 24.01
CA LYS A 378 15.56 7.99 23.61
C LYS A 378 16.33 8.64 24.76
N ALA A 379 15.76 8.66 25.97
CA ALA A 379 16.44 9.17 27.15
C ALA A 379 17.76 8.41 27.42
N GLY A 380 17.74 7.08 27.32
CA GLY A 380 18.94 6.24 27.46
C GLY A 380 20.02 6.55 26.42
N LEU A 381 19.64 6.72 25.15
CA LEU A 381 20.58 7.11 24.08
C LEU A 381 21.19 8.50 24.31
N TYR A 382 20.41 9.47 24.79
CA TYR A 382 20.94 10.79 25.15
C TYR A 382 21.91 10.72 26.33
N LEU A 383 21.62 9.92 27.36
CA LEU A 383 22.52 9.69 28.48
C LEU A 383 23.82 9.00 28.04
N LEU A 384 23.73 8.01 27.15
CA LEU A 384 24.90 7.33 26.59
C LEU A 384 25.75 8.30 25.75
N ALA A 385 25.14 9.12 24.90
CA ALA A 385 25.85 10.13 24.12
C ALA A 385 26.55 11.16 25.02
N ALA A 386 25.85 11.64 26.07
CA ALA A 386 26.43 12.52 27.08
C ALA A 386 27.63 11.85 27.79
N LEU A 387 27.51 10.57 28.17
CA LEU A 387 28.61 9.83 28.78
C LEU A 387 29.81 9.71 27.83
N VAL A 388 29.60 9.40 26.55
CA VAL A 388 30.67 9.33 25.55
C VAL A 388 31.35 10.69 25.40
N LEU A 389 30.58 11.78 25.34
CA LEU A 389 31.13 13.15 25.28
C LEU A 389 31.94 13.50 26.54
N ILE A 390 31.47 13.10 27.72
CA ILE A 390 32.21 13.29 28.99
C ILE A 390 33.52 12.50 28.96
N LEU A 391 33.49 11.23 28.54
CA LEU A 391 34.69 10.40 28.45
C LEU A 391 35.70 10.94 27.43
N LEU A 392 35.22 11.47 26.30
CA LEU A 392 36.06 12.15 25.31
C LEU A 392 36.64 13.45 25.89
N TYR A 393 35.85 14.25 26.58
CA TYR A 393 36.31 15.46 27.27
C TYR A 393 37.42 15.13 28.28
N LEU A 394 37.20 14.15 29.16
CA LEU A 394 38.19 13.70 30.16
C LEU A 394 39.48 13.18 29.52
N LYS A 395 39.38 12.48 28.38
CA LYS A 395 40.55 11.98 27.63
C LYS A 395 41.38 13.11 27.00
N PHE A 396 40.74 14.23 26.65
CA PHE A 396 41.40 15.40 26.06
C PHE A 396 41.69 16.51 27.07
N GLU A 397 41.23 16.39 28.31
CA GLU A 397 41.37 17.40 29.36
C GLU A 397 42.83 17.78 29.62
N THR A 398 43.73 16.79 29.69
CA THR A 398 45.18 17.02 29.84
C THR A 398 45.81 17.71 28.62
N ARG A 399 45.32 17.42 27.41
CA ARG A 399 45.80 18.06 26.17
C ARG A 399 45.30 19.49 26.04
N LEU A 400 44.06 19.76 26.45
CA LEU A 400 43.47 21.10 26.50
C LEU A 400 44.12 21.97 27.58
N ALA A 401 44.45 21.40 28.73
CA ALA A 401 45.20 22.08 29.79
C ALA A 401 46.62 22.49 29.32
N ALA A 402 47.34 21.59 28.63
CA ALA A 402 48.64 21.89 28.06
C ALA A 402 48.57 22.98 26.98
N PHE A 403 47.55 22.93 26.12
CA PHE A 403 47.28 23.97 25.12
C PHE A 403 46.98 25.33 25.77
N TRP A 404 46.21 25.36 26.85
CA TRP A 404 45.95 26.59 27.61
C TRP A 404 47.20 27.19 28.25
N VAL A 405 48.10 26.37 28.79
CA VAL A 405 49.40 26.83 29.30
C VAL A 405 50.25 27.42 28.17
N LEU A 406 50.33 26.73 27.02
CA LEU A 406 51.05 27.22 25.83
C LEU A 406 50.51 28.57 25.35
N MET A 407 49.19 28.72 25.24
CA MET A 407 48.55 29.98 24.83
C MET A 407 48.83 31.11 25.83
N ARG A 408 48.75 30.84 27.13
CA ARG A 408 49.04 31.82 28.18
C ARG A 408 50.51 32.26 28.13
N ASP A 409 51.43 31.32 27.99
CA ASP A 409 52.86 31.61 28.01
C ASP A 409 53.31 32.31 26.71
N THR A 410 52.71 31.95 25.58
CA THR A 410 52.86 32.67 24.31
C THR A 410 52.34 34.11 24.43
N GLY A 411 51.17 34.31 25.03
CA GLY A 411 50.64 35.65 25.31
C GLY A 411 51.53 36.48 26.23
N ARG A 412 52.10 35.88 27.28
CA ARG A 412 53.09 36.54 28.17
C ARG A 412 54.36 36.91 27.43
N TYR A 413 54.89 36.01 26.60
CA TYR A 413 56.08 36.27 25.78
C TYR A 413 55.82 37.42 24.81
N MET A 414 54.69 37.39 24.09
CA MET A 414 54.27 38.46 23.18
C MET A 414 54.12 39.80 23.91
N GLY A 415 53.50 39.82 25.08
CA GLY A 415 53.37 41.04 25.90
C GLY A 415 54.70 41.57 26.43
N LYS A 416 55.63 40.69 26.81
CA LYS A 416 56.98 41.08 27.25
C LYS A 416 57.80 41.62 26.09
N ARG A 417 57.74 40.96 24.93
CA ARG A 417 58.41 41.39 23.70
C ARG A 417 57.86 42.70 23.17
N TYR A 418 56.55 42.90 23.24
CA TYR A 418 55.90 44.17 22.94
C TYR A 418 56.41 45.28 23.88
N LYS A 419 56.48 45.03 25.19
CA LYS A 419 57.03 46.02 26.15
C LYS A 419 58.52 46.32 25.90
N GLU A 420 59.35 45.35 25.52
CA GLU A 420 60.76 45.57 25.16
C GLU A 420 60.91 46.41 23.89
N LEU A 421 60.15 46.09 22.84
CA LEU A 421 60.21 46.79 21.56
C LEU A 421 59.68 48.23 21.67
N PHE A 422 58.75 48.51 22.59
CA PHE A 422 58.13 49.82 22.75
C PHE A 422 58.60 50.61 23.98
N LYS A 423 59.43 50.06 24.88
CA LYS A 423 60.15 50.83 25.92
C LYS A 423 61.47 51.45 25.44
N LEU A 424 62.00 51.04 24.29
CA LEU A 424 63.20 51.65 23.69
C LEU A 424 62.93 53.00 23.00
N LYS A 425 61.80 53.66 23.30
CA LYS A 425 61.42 54.98 22.75
C LYS A 425 61.26 56.10 23.78
N GLN A 426 61.67 55.88 25.03
CA GLN A 426 61.78 56.96 26.02
C GLN A 426 63.11 56.84 26.77
N ASN A 427 64.16 57.38 26.17
CA ASN A 427 65.26 58.11 26.80
C ASN A 427 66.09 58.79 25.71
#